data_AF-A0A061QTR4-F1
#
_entry.id   AF-A0A061QTR4-F1
#
_cell.length_a   1.000
_cell.length_b   1.000
_cell.length_c   1.000
_cell.angle_alpha   90.00
_cell.angle_beta   90.00
_cell.angle_gamma   90.00
#
_symmetry.space_group_name_H-M   'P 1'
#
loop_
_entity.id
_entity.type
_entity.pdbx_description
1 polymer ?
#
loop_
_entity_poly.entity_id
_entity_poly.type
_entity_poly.pdbx_seq_one_letter_code
_entity_poly.pdbx_strand_id
1 'polypeptide(L)'
;GVGVDFKRVKTKVGRKLPKAQNQTDTTIRSKAINLPGQNIRIQHGNEQESLPVSQRNLGVNDLLSQTAHYSVKVRRDALCGLKEIFTHHPMEACKDPHSLLAKLS
;
A
#
# COMPACT_ATOMS: atom_id res chain seq x y z
N GLY A 1 -25.25 -35.21 45.68
CA GLY A 1 -25.93 -35.81 44.52
C GLY A 1 -24.92 -35.91 43.41
N VAL A 2 -24.56 -37.12 42.99
CA VAL A 2 -23.51 -37.35 41.99
C VAL A 2 -24.04 -36.88 40.63
N GLY A 3 -23.61 -35.69 40.21
CA GLY A 3 -23.95 -35.11 38.92
C GLY A 3 -23.24 -35.90 37.81
N VAL A 4 -23.99 -36.30 36.79
CA VAL A 4 -23.49 -37.14 35.69
C VAL A 4 -22.48 -36.34 34.86
N ASP A 5 -21.21 -36.73 34.94
CA ASP A 5 -20.07 -36.05 34.30
C ASP A 5 -20.01 -36.29 32.78
N PHE A 6 -20.59 -37.41 32.30
CA PHE A 6 -20.56 -37.79 30.89
C PHE A 6 -21.96 -38.02 30.33
N LYS A 7 -22.36 -37.19 29.36
CA LYS A 7 -23.60 -37.35 28.58
C LYS A 7 -23.29 -37.77 27.16
N ARG A 8 -23.67 -39.00 26.80
CA ARG A 8 -23.56 -39.51 25.42
C ARG A 8 -24.69 -38.92 24.57
N VAL A 9 -24.32 -38.19 23.51
CA VAL A 9 -25.29 -37.59 22.58
C VAL A 9 -25.98 -38.69 21.77
N LYS A 10 -27.32 -38.70 21.77
CA LYS A 10 -28.11 -39.60 20.91
C LYS A 10 -28.02 -39.10 19.46
N THR A 11 -27.39 -39.88 18.59
CA THR A 11 -27.33 -39.60 17.15
C THR A 11 -28.73 -39.71 16.56
N LYS A 12 -29.11 -38.71 15.75
CA LYS A 12 -30.35 -38.71 14.97
C LYS A 12 -30.06 -39.26 13.58
N VAL A 13 -30.95 -40.10 13.07
CA VAL A 13 -30.85 -40.66 11.71
C VAL A 13 -30.70 -39.53 10.68
N GLY A 14 -29.77 -39.70 9.75
CA GLY A 14 -29.48 -38.71 8.69
C GLY A 14 -28.51 -37.57 9.06
N ARG A 15 -28.07 -37.43 10.32
CA ARG A 15 -27.05 -36.43 10.71
C ARG A 15 -25.66 -37.07 10.79
N LYS A 16 -24.64 -36.36 10.31
CA LYS A 16 -23.23 -36.79 10.44
C LYS A 16 -22.88 -37.00 11.92
N LEU A 17 -22.09 -38.03 12.20
CA LEU A 17 -21.60 -38.32 13.54
C LEU A 17 -20.89 -37.06 14.11
N PRO A 18 -21.21 -36.64 15.34
CA PRO A 18 -20.50 -35.54 15.96
C PRO A 18 -19.03 -35.92 16.14
N LYS A 19 -18.15 -34.93 15.93
CA LYS A 19 -16.72 -35.05 16.16
C LYS A 19 -16.45 -35.59 17.57
N ALA A 20 -15.44 -36.44 17.72
CA ALA A 20 -15.08 -37.02 19.01
C ALA A 20 -14.75 -35.91 20.01
N GLN A 21 -15.11 -36.09 21.29
CA GLN A 21 -14.95 -35.07 22.33
C GLN A 21 -13.49 -34.67 22.59
N ASN A 22 -12.54 -35.55 22.21
CA ASN A 22 -11.10 -35.34 22.36
C ASN A 22 -10.44 -34.87 21.04
N GLN A 23 -11.22 -34.44 20.05
CA GLN A 23 -10.68 -34.00 18.77
C GLN A 23 -10.16 -32.57 18.86
N THR A 24 -8.84 -32.42 18.78
CA THR A 24 -8.21 -31.11 18.60
C THR A 24 -8.45 -30.61 17.18
N ASP A 25 -9.11 -29.46 17.04
CA ASP A 25 -9.33 -28.82 15.74
C ASP A 25 -8.10 -27.99 15.35
N THR A 26 -7.43 -28.35 14.25
CA THR A 26 -6.19 -27.73 13.77
C THR A 26 -6.41 -26.67 12.70
N THR A 27 -7.65 -26.20 12.51
CA THR A 27 -7.93 -25.15 11.52
C THR A 27 -7.38 -23.79 11.94
N ILE A 28 -6.17 -23.47 11.49
CA ILE A 28 -5.53 -22.16 11.65
C ILE A 28 -5.75 -21.37 10.36
N ARG A 29 -6.30 -20.16 10.46
CA ARG A 29 -6.44 -19.22 9.33
C ARG A 29 -5.64 -17.96 9.64
N SER A 30 -4.62 -17.67 8.85
CA SER A 30 -3.84 -16.44 8.93
C SER A 30 -4.02 -15.62 7.64
N LYS A 31 -3.99 -14.30 7.77
CA LYS A 31 -3.95 -13.35 6.64
C LYS A 31 -2.65 -12.54 6.75
N ALA A 32 -2.01 -12.28 5.61
CA ALA A 32 -0.85 -11.41 5.56
C ALA A 32 -1.27 -9.94 5.73
N ILE A 33 -0.38 -9.14 6.33
CA ILE A 33 -0.56 -7.69 6.42
C ILE A 33 0.08 -7.08 5.17
N ASN A 34 -0.70 -6.28 4.44
CA ASN A 34 -0.18 -5.53 3.30
C ASN A 34 0.34 -4.19 3.80
N LEU A 35 1.66 -4.03 3.81
CA LEU A 35 2.29 -2.76 4.18
C LEU A 35 2.37 -1.86 2.94
N PRO A 36 1.84 -0.61 2.99
CA PRO A 36 2.01 0.32 1.88
C PRO A 36 3.50 0.63 1.69
N GLY A 37 3.94 0.65 0.43
CA GLY A 37 5.33 1.00 0.10
C GLY A 37 5.64 2.44 0.54
N GLN A 38 6.71 2.61 1.30
CA GLN A 38 7.26 3.92 1.64
C GLN A 38 8.31 4.29 0.58
N ASN A 39 8.38 5.57 0.18
CA ASN A 39 9.38 6.07 -0.78
C ASN A 39 10.78 6.14 -0.14
N ILE A 40 11.34 4.98 0.20
CA ILE A 40 12.71 4.80 0.70
C ILE A 40 13.60 4.25 -0.45
N ARG A 41 12.97 3.64 -1.46
CA ARG A 41 13.66 2.97 -2.57
C ARG A 41 14.46 3.91 -3.47
N ILE A 42 14.08 5.19 -3.56
CA ILE A 42 14.87 6.19 -4.31
C ILE A 42 16.16 6.57 -3.56
N GLN A 43 16.22 6.39 -2.23
CA GLN A 43 17.35 6.87 -1.41
C GLN A 43 18.53 5.88 -1.32
N HIS A 44 18.32 4.59 -1.56
CA HIS A 44 19.32 3.56 -1.20
C HIS A 44 19.53 2.41 -2.21
N GLY A 45 19.00 2.44 -3.43
CA GLY A 45 19.07 1.27 -4.30
C GLY A 45 19.18 1.53 -5.80
N ASN A 46 20.42 1.41 -6.28
CA ASN A 46 20.84 0.85 -7.57
C ASN A 46 20.48 1.62 -8.86
N GLU A 47 21.46 2.38 -9.35
CA GLU A 47 22.19 2.18 -10.63
C GLU A 47 21.47 1.83 -11.95
N GLN A 48 20.15 1.79 -12.05
CA GLN A 48 19.48 1.56 -13.34
C GLN A 48 18.37 2.57 -13.55
N GLU A 49 18.72 3.58 -14.36
CA GLU A 49 17.93 4.72 -14.79
C GLU A 49 17.79 5.80 -13.73
N SER A 50 18.65 6.82 -13.88
CA SER A 50 18.57 8.12 -13.24
C SER A 50 17.23 8.78 -13.57
N LEU A 51 16.17 8.35 -12.87
CA LEU A 51 14.88 9.04 -12.92
C LEU A 51 15.14 10.46 -12.41
N PRO A 52 14.62 11.50 -13.09
CA PRO A 52 14.87 12.86 -12.68
C PRO A 52 14.20 13.11 -11.33
N VAL A 53 15.03 13.31 -10.31
CA VAL A 53 14.60 13.64 -8.96
C VAL A 53 14.87 15.11 -8.67
N SER A 54 13.97 15.76 -7.91
CA SER A 54 14.24 17.11 -7.37
C SER A 54 15.29 17.04 -6.26
N GLN A 55 15.80 18.19 -5.79
CA GLN A 55 16.75 18.30 -4.67
C GLN A 55 16.34 17.54 -3.39
N ARG A 56 15.05 17.23 -3.23
CA ARG A 56 14.51 16.43 -2.12
C ARG A 56 14.34 14.94 -2.44
N ASN A 57 14.95 14.44 -3.53
CA ASN A 57 14.84 13.07 -4.02
C ASN A 57 13.39 12.62 -4.30
N LEU A 58 12.52 13.58 -4.68
CA LEU A 58 11.13 13.33 -5.05
C LEU A 58 11.02 13.23 -6.57
N GLY A 59 10.29 12.22 -7.04
CA GLY A 59 9.99 12.04 -8.46
C GLY A 59 8.84 12.93 -8.94
N VAL A 60 8.69 13.04 -10.26
CA VAL A 60 7.66 13.87 -10.92
C VAL A 60 6.24 13.53 -10.43
N ASN A 61 5.90 12.24 -10.33
CA ASN A 61 4.56 11.80 -9.89
C ASN A 61 4.23 12.21 -8.44
N ASP A 62 5.23 12.17 -7.55
CA ASP A 62 5.06 12.56 -6.16
C ASP A 62 4.91 14.08 -6.04
N LEU A 63 5.69 14.85 -6.80
CA LEU A 63 5.57 16.31 -6.86
C LEU A 63 4.21 16.75 -7.40
N LEU A 64 3.71 16.10 -8.46
CA LEU A 64 2.34 16.34 -8.97
C LEU A 64 1.24 16.01 -7.97
N SER A 65 1.49 15.08 -7.05
CA SER A 65 0.53 14.80 -5.97
C SER A 65 0.59 15.88 -4.89
N GLN A 66 1.77 16.49 -4.67
CA GLN A 66 1.97 17.56 -3.70
C GLN A 66 1.45 18.93 -4.18
N THR A 67 1.30 19.17 -5.49
CA THR A 67 0.72 20.41 -6.02
C THR A 67 -0.76 20.59 -5.63
N ALA A 68 -1.49 19.49 -5.42
CA ALA A 68 -2.88 19.50 -4.94
C ALA A 68 -3.02 19.46 -3.41
N HIS A 69 -1.91 19.51 -2.66
CA HIS A 69 -1.93 19.39 -1.21
C HIS A 69 -2.53 20.63 -0.52
N TYR A 70 -3.18 20.48 0.64
CA TYR A 70 -3.83 21.59 1.35
C TYR A 70 -2.84 22.67 1.85
N SER A 71 -1.61 22.29 2.16
CA SER A 71 -0.58 23.20 2.68
C SER A 71 0.05 24.04 1.55
N VAL A 72 -0.04 25.37 1.68
CA VAL A 72 0.53 26.34 0.74
C VAL A 72 2.05 26.15 0.58
N LYS A 73 2.77 25.88 1.68
CA LYS A 73 4.22 25.67 1.66
C LYS A 73 4.59 24.45 0.81
N VAL A 74 3.86 23.35 1.00
CA VAL A 74 4.07 22.10 0.25
C VAL A 74 3.76 22.31 -1.24
N ARG A 75 2.69 23.03 -1.59
CA ARG A 75 2.38 23.35 -3.00
C ARG A 75 3.48 24.18 -3.66
N ARG A 76 3.96 25.21 -2.98
CA ARG A 76 5.05 26.07 -3.49
C ARG A 76 6.32 25.25 -3.73
N ASP A 77 6.70 24.45 -2.76
CA ASP A 77 7.88 23.60 -2.87
C ASP A 77 7.75 22.59 -4.02
N ALA A 78 6.55 22.02 -4.21
CA ALA A 78 6.27 21.09 -5.30
C ALA A 78 6.42 21.74 -6.69
N LEU A 79 5.88 22.97 -6.86
CA LEU A 79 6.02 23.73 -8.10
C LEU A 79 7.48 24.11 -8.38
N CYS A 80 8.25 24.47 -7.34
CA CYS A 80 9.69 24.70 -7.45
C CYS A 80 10.43 23.42 -7.91
N GLY A 81 10.13 22.28 -7.28
CA GLY A 81 10.73 20.99 -7.66
C GLY A 81 10.39 20.56 -9.09
N LEU A 82 9.16 20.80 -9.56
CA LEU A 82 8.77 20.54 -10.95
C LEU A 82 9.54 21.42 -11.93
N LYS A 83 9.69 22.72 -11.62
CA LYS A 83 10.49 23.65 -12.44
C LYS A 83 11.94 23.18 -12.55
N GLU A 84 12.54 22.74 -11.46
CA GLU A 84 13.91 22.22 -11.44
C GLU A 84 14.06 20.99 -12.33
N ILE A 85 13.15 20.01 -12.18
CA ILE A 85 13.18 18.79 -13.00
C ILE A 85 13.05 19.12 -14.49
N PHE A 86 12.11 19.97 -14.88
CA PHE A 86 11.93 20.35 -16.29
C PHE A 86 13.09 21.15 -16.86
N THR A 87 13.82 21.90 -16.02
CA THR A 87 15.01 22.63 -16.46
C THR A 87 16.17 21.68 -16.72
N HIS A 88 16.36 20.66 -15.87
CA HIS A 88 17.43 19.69 -16.02
C HIS A 88 17.14 18.58 -17.03
N HIS A 89 15.86 18.22 -17.22
CA HIS A 89 15.42 17.10 -18.06
C HIS A 89 14.24 17.53 -18.96
N PRO A 90 14.50 18.25 -20.06
CA PRO A 90 13.44 18.78 -20.92
C PRO A 90 12.64 17.68 -21.64
N MET A 91 13.22 16.50 -21.80
CA MET A 91 12.55 15.35 -22.44
C MET A 91 11.42 14.76 -21.60
N GLU A 92 11.48 14.84 -20.27
CA GLU A 92 10.45 14.30 -19.37
C GLU A 92 9.15 15.12 -19.46
N ALA A 93 9.26 16.44 -19.68
CA ALA A 93 8.12 17.34 -19.87
C ALA A 93 7.31 17.01 -21.13
N CYS A 94 7.96 16.46 -22.15
CA CYS A 94 7.37 16.19 -23.45
C CYS A 94 6.55 14.88 -23.48
N LYS A 95 6.77 13.97 -22.53
CA LYS A 95 6.12 12.65 -22.52
C LYS A 95 4.61 12.74 -22.34
N ASP A 96 4.13 13.56 -21.38
CA ASP A 96 2.70 13.64 -21.04
C ASP A 96 2.24 15.03 -20.58
N PRO A 97 2.21 16.04 -21.48
CA PRO A 97 1.79 17.41 -21.12
C PRO A 97 0.34 17.50 -20.64
N HIS A 98 -0.56 16.67 -21.16
CA HIS A 98 -1.99 16.68 -20.78
C HIS A 98 -2.21 16.25 -19.31
N SER A 99 -1.48 15.24 -18.85
CA SER A 99 -1.57 14.75 -17.46
C SER A 99 -1.10 15.81 -16.47
N LEU A 100 -0.07 16.56 -16.83
CA LEU A 100 0.47 17.66 -16.02
C LEU A 100 -0.54 18.80 -15.87
N LEU A 101 -1.15 19.23 -16.97
CA LEU A 101 -2.14 20.30 -16.96
C LEU A 101 -3.40 19.91 -16.17
N ALA A 102 -3.90 18.69 -16.33
CA ALA A 102 -5.08 18.21 -15.63
C ALA A 102 -4.92 18.13 -14.10
N LYS A 103 -3.68 17.98 -13.60
CA LYS A 103 -3.39 17.97 -12.16
C LYS A 103 -3.11 19.36 -11.58
N LEU A 104 -2.96 20.37 -12.43
CA LEU A 104 -2.71 21.77 -12.05
C LEU A 104 -3.98 22.64 -12.13
N SER A 105 -5.02 22.19 -12.85
CA SER A 105 -6.38 22.79 -12.88
C SER A 105 -7.20 22.38 -11.67
#